data_AF-A0A942LX95-F1
#
_entry.id   AF-A0A942LX95-F1
#
_cell.length_a   1.000
_cell.length_b   1.000
_cell.length_c   1.000
_cell.angle_alpha   90.00
_cell.angle_beta   90.00
_cell.angle_gamma   90.00
#
_symmetry.space_group_name_H-M   'P 1'
#
loop_
_entity.id
_entity.type
_entity.pdbx_description
1 polymer ?
#
loop_
_entity_poly.entity_id
_entity_poly.type
_entity_poly.pdbx_seq_one_letter_code
_entity_poly.pdbx_strand_id
1 'polypeptide(L)'
;MSGWNWIHAGLEIATYAKAQEAQRQLSEMQTAVEIEAARKFLLDAMRTFVFDISRDIQLAEEQIEAHPQQVYIVSKSLDWRLGNSGLSPEIFPDFQDKEYFFKTQRKIQEVIKQATEKLSPQQIRDSDIAIQYISELPVLQKAMSSQSAQESLRATDKQWGQANAKKGNKNLFFGLGVFGFILTLCVGTPLGIFGLASLLSGDVSAVLAGLAMLCVAALFPVGSVAMMVLGSKFDSNYSPLKEKREIWKNQLMSKEDWQGFVSTFGNLSSAQIQRMYDERLSYLTPLLGGDFQRYLTPGEQTA
;
A
#
# COMPACT_ATOMS: atom_id res chain seq x y z
N MET A 1 -22.88 -21.22 17.68
CA MET A 1 -21.59 -21.07 17.00
C MET A 1 -21.86 -21.31 15.52
N SER A 2 -21.74 -20.27 14.70
CA SER A 2 -22.33 -20.23 13.36
C SER A 2 -21.54 -21.14 12.40
N GLY A 3 -22.24 -21.95 11.61
CA GLY A 3 -21.66 -22.91 10.66
C GLY A 3 -20.94 -22.29 9.46
N TRP A 4 -20.38 -21.08 9.60
CA TRP A 4 -19.78 -20.27 8.53
C TRP A 4 -18.25 -20.14 8.64
N ASN A 5 -17.63 -20.65 9.71
CA ASN A 5 -16.18 -20.56 9.94
C ASN A 5 -15.30 -21.33 8.93
N TRP A 6 -15.87 -22.27 8.16
CA TRP A 6 -15.11 -23.08 7.20
C TRP A 6 -15.07 -22.46 5.79
N ILE A 7 -16.10 -21.69 5.41
CA ILE A 7 -16.10 -20.86 4.20
C ILE A 7 -15.05 -19.74 4.33
N HIS A 8 -14.90 -19.19 5.54
CA HIS A 8 -13.82 -18.27 5.90
C HIS A 8 -12.45 -18.83 5.52
N ALA A 9 -12.15 -20.04 6.00
CA ALA A 9 -10.90 -20.75 5.75
C ALA A 9 -10.60 -20.88 4.25
N GLY A 10 -11.58 -21.33 3.46
CA GLY A 10 -11.46 -21.47 2.00
C GLY A 10 -11.20 -20.19 1.21
N LEU A 11 -11.66 -19.03 1.73
CA LEU A 11 -11.72 -17.76 1.01
C LEU A 11 -10.69 -16.73 1.47
N GLU A 12 -9.88 -16.98 2.49
CA GLU A 12 -8.89 -15.99 2.97
C GLU A 12 -7.80 -15.66 1.93
N ILE A 13 -7.70 -14.39 1.52
CA ILE A 13 -6.72 -13.94 0.51
C ILE A 13 -5.39 -13.50 1.14
N ALA A 14 -5.38 -13.21 2.43
CA ALA A 14 -4.25 -12.62 3.13
C ALA A 14 -2.99 -13.50 3.09
N THR A 15 -3.12 -14.82 3.23
CA THR A 15 -1.98 -15.75 3.23
C THR A 15 -1.35 -15.89 1.84
N TYR A 16 -2.17 -15.89 0.79
CA TYR A 16 -1.73 -15.88 -0.60
C TYR A 16 -0.95 -14.61 -0.95
N ALA A 17 -1.48 -13.44 -0.56
CA ALA A 17 -0.82 -12.15 -0.81
C ALA A 17 0.54 -12.06 -0.11
N LYS A 18 0.68 -12.62 1.10
CA LYS A 18 1.97 -12.69 1.82
C LYS A 18 3.00 -13.54 1.10
N ALA A 19 2.60 -14.71 0.56
CA ALA A 19 3.51 -15.59 -0.18
C ALA A 19 4.00 -14.94 -1.49
N GLN A 20 3.09 -14.30 -2.23
CA GLN A 20 3.47 -13.55 -3.45
C GLN A 20 4.33 -12.33 -3.14
N GLU A 21 4.01 -11.56 -2.11
CA GLU A 21 4.80 -10.40 -1.72
C GLU A 21 6.20 -10.80 -1.25
N ALA A 22 6.32 -11.90 -0.49
CA ALA A 22 7.62 -12.45 -0.10
C ALA A 22 8.45 -12.87 -1.33
N GLN A 23 7.81 -13.46 -2.36
CA GLN A 23 8.47 -13.82 -3.61
C GLN A 23 8.93 -12.59 -4.41
N ARG A 24 8.10 -11.53 -4.43
CA ARG A 24 8.45 -10.25 -5.07
C ARG A 24 9.62 -9.58 -4.37
N GLN A 25 9.60 -9.51 -3.05
CA GLN A 25 10.70 -8.95 -2.25
C GLN A 25 12.01 -9.72 -2.46
N LEU A 26 11.95 -11.05 -2.61
CA LEU A 26 13.13 -11.86 -2.92
C LEU A 26 13.76 -11.49 -4.27
N SER A 27 12.96 -11.11 -5.26
CA SER A 27 13.46 -10.68 -6.58
C SER A 27 14.16 -9.31 -6.57
N GLU A 28 13.95 -8.52 -5.51
CA GLU A 28 14.46 -7.15 -5.37
C GLU A 28 15.73 -7.05 -4.48
N MET A 29 16.09 -8.13 -3.77
CA MET A 29 17.23 -8.14 -2.84
C MET A 29 18.58 -8.34 -3.55
N GLN A 30 19.61 -7.59 -3.11
CA GLN A 30 20.91 -7.52 -3.79
C GLN A 30 22.05 -8.25 -3.06
N THR A 31 21.90 -8.57 -1.77
CA THR A 31 22.97 -9.21 -0.98
C THR A 31 22.70 -10.69 -0.71
N ALA A 32 23.75 -11.52 -0.75
CA ALA A 32 23.63 -12.97 -0.58
C ALA A 32 23.01 -13.39 0.77
N VAL A 33 23.28 -12.63 1.83
CA VAL A 33 22.74 -12.89 3.19
C VAL A 33 21.25 -12.56 3.26
N GLU A 34 20.82 -11.47 2.64
CA GLU A 34 19.40 -11.10 2.55
C GLU A 34 18.63 -12.10 1.68
N ILE A 35 19.23 -12.56 0.58
CA ILE A 35 18.63 -13.57 -0.31
C ILE A 35 18.39 -14.89 0.43
N GLU A 36 19.33 -15.35 1.27
CA GLU A 36 19.17 -16.61 2.01
C GLU A 36 18.14 -16.49 3.14
N ALA A 37 18.13 -15.37 3.86
CA ALA A 37 17.09 -15.07 4.86
C ALA A 37 15.71 -14.96 4.23
N ALA A 38 15.59 -14.26 3.09
CA ALA A 38 14.34 -14.13 2.34
C ALA A 38 13.89 -15.47 1.76
N ARG A 39 14.80 -16.32 1.29
CA ARG A 39 14.47 -17.68 0.84
C ARG A 39 13.90 -18.51 1.98
N LYS A 40 14.48 -18.46 3.16
CA LYS A 40 13.96 -19.18 4.33
C LYS A 40 12.57 -18.65 4.73
N PHE A 41 12.40 -17.33 4.77
CA PHE A 41 11.11 -16.71 5.05
C PHE A 41 10.04 -17.10 4.01
N LEU A 42 10.41 -17.10 2.73
CA LEU A 42 9.54 -17.52 1.64
C LEU A 42 9.14 -18.99 1.82
N LEU A 43 10.08 -19.90 2.07
CA LEU A 43 9.79 -21.32 2.30
C LEU A 43 8.86 -21.54 3.49
N ASP A 44 9.05 -20.81 4.60
CA ASP A 44 8.17 -20.92 5.77
C ASP A 44 6.77 -20.34 5.50
N ALA A 45 6.67 -19.24 4.75
CA ALA A 45 5.39 -18.70 4.29
C ALA A 45 4.67 -19.67 3.34
N MET A 46 5.40 -20.34 2.44
CA MET A 46 4.87 -21.37 1.55
C MET A 46 4.38 -22.59 2.32
N ARG A 47 5.13 -23.07 3.32
CA ARG A 47 4.70 -24.16 4.20
C ARG A 47 3.41 -23.81 4.94
N THR A 48 3.34 -22.60 5.49
CA THR A 48 2.15 -22.11 6.19
C THR A 48 0.95 -22.05 5.25
N PHE A 49 1.14 -21.58 4.01
CA PHE A 49 0.09 -21.57 3.00
C PHE A 49 -0.44 -22.97 2.68
N VAL A 50 0.44 -23.96 2.45
CA VAL A 50 0.01 -25.35 2.19
C VAL A 50 -0.68 -25.95 3.42
N PHE A 51 -0.20 -25.63 4.63
CA PHE A 51 -0.81 -26.06 5.88
C PHE A 51 -2.22 -25.49 6.07
N ASP A 52 -2.40 -24.19 5.82
CA ASP A 52 -3.71 -23.54 5.89
C ASP A 52 -4.67 -24.19 4.89
N ILE A 53 -4.26 -24.36 3.63
CA ILE A 53 -5.08 -25.06 2.61
C ILE A 53 -5.44 -26.49 3.06
N SER A 54 -4.49 -27.24 3.63
CA SER A 54 -4.75 -28.60 4.11
C SER A 54 -5.74 -28.64 5.27
N ARG A 55 -5.71 -27.66 6.16
CA ARG A 55 -6.69 -27.53 7.25
C ARG A 55 -8.06 -27.17 6.68
N ASP A 56 -8.09 -26.22 5.76
CA ASP A 56 -9.32 -25.63 5.23
C ASP A 56 -10.08 -26.65 4.36
N ILE A 57 -9.37 -27.47 3.58
CA ILE A 57 -10.00 -28.56 2.82
C ILE A 57 -10.56 -29.66 3.72
N GLN A 58 -9.93 -29.92 4.87
CA GLN A 58 -10.45 -30.89 5.85
C GLN A 58 -11.75 -30.39 6.49
N LEU A 59 -11.81 -29.10 6.85
CA LEU A 59 -13.03 -28.47 7.34
C LEU A 59 -14.15 -28.47 6.29
N ALA A 60 -13.81 -28.26 5.02
CA ALA A 60 -14.79 -28.32 3.94
C ALA A 60 -15.34 -29.74 3.73
N GLU A 61 -14.50 -30.78 3.84
CA GLU A 61 -14.94 -32.18 3.73
C GLU A 61 -16.00 -32.54 4.77
N GLU A 62 -15.86 -32.07 6.01
CA GLU A 62 -16.83 -32.32 7.10
C GLU A 62 -18.24 -31.78 6.77
N GLN A 63 -18.34 -30.81 5.86
CA GLN A 63 -19.59 -30.14 5.49
C GLN A 63 -20.19 -30.66 4.18
N ILE A 64 -19.60 -31.68 3.57
CA ILE A 64 -19.98 -32.15 2.23
C ILE A 64 -21.42 -32.66 2.15
N GLU A 65 -21.93 -33.25 3.23
CA GLU A 65 -23.30 -33.74 3.31
C GLU A 65 -24.32 -32.61 3.51
N ALA A 66 -23.95 -31.59 4.30
CA ALA A 66 -24.85 -30.49 4.63
C ALA A 66 -24.89 -29.41 3.53
N HIS A 67 -23.74 -29.10 2.93
CA HIS A 67 -23.55 -27.97 2.04
C HIS A 67 -22.67 -28.32 0.81
N PRO A 68 -23.03 -29.33 0.00
CA PRO A 68 -22.17 -29.85 -1.08
C PRO A 68 -21.78 -28.77 -2.11
N GLN A 69 -22.67 -27.82 -2.40
CA GLN A 69 -22.41 -26.77 -3.38
C GLN A 69 -21.35 -25.77 -2.89
N GLN A 70 -21.42 -25.38 -1.62
CA GLN A 70 -20.44 -24.50 -1.00
C GLN A 70 -19.08 -25.19 -0.84
N VAL A 71 -19.08 -26.49 -0.49
CA VAL A 71 -17.86 -27.30 -0.42
C VAL A 71 -17.19 -27.39 -1.78
N TYR A 72 -17.95 -27.56 -2.86
CA TYR A 72 -17.42 -27.55 -4.21
C TYR A 72 -16.78 -26.19 -4.56
N ILE A 73 -17.47 -25.07 -4.29
CA ILE A 73 -16.95 -23.71 -4.54
C ILE A 73 -15.64 -23.50 -3.78
N VAL A 74 -15.64 -23.74 -2.47
CA VAL A 74 -14.46 -23.56 -1.61
C VAL A 74 -13.30 -24.43 -2.08
N SER A 75 -13.53 -25.72 -2.32
CA SER A 75 -12.47 -26.66 -2.70
C SER A 75 -11.86 -26.31 -4.06
N LYS A 76 -12.68 -25.89 -5.02
CA LYS A 76 -12.20 -25.40 -6.32
C LYS A 76 -11.46 -24.06 -6.22
N SER A 77 -11.91 -23.16 -5.36
CA SER A 77 -11.18 -21.91 -5.09
C SER A 77 -9.82 -22.18 -4.45
N LEU A 78 -9.72 -23.15 -3.54
CA LEU A 78 -8.45 -23.60 -2.96
C LEU A 78 -7.54 -24.24 -4.02
N ASP A 79 -8.08 -25.09 -4.90
CA ASP A 79 -7.35 -25.69 -6.02
C ASP A 79 -6.78 -24.62 -6.97
N TRP A 80 -7.61 -23.64 -7.35
CA TRP A 80 -7.21 -22.52 -8.19
C TRP A 80 -6.10 -21.69 -7.52
N ARG A 81 -6.19 -21.43 -6.22
CA ARG A 81 -5.16 -20.70 -5.47
C ARG A 81 -3.85 -21.47 -5.42
N LEU A 82 -3.90 -22.76 -5.12
CA LEU A 82 -2.72 -23.61 -5.09
C LEU A 82 -2.05 -23.64 -6.47
N GLY A 83 -2.83 -23.79 -7.55
CA GLY A 83 -2.31 -23.76 -8.92
C GLY A 83 -1.71 -22.41 -9.35
N ASN A 84 -2.27 -21.29 -8.92
CA ASN A 84 -1.78 -19.95 -9.28
C ASN A 84 -0.74 -19.36 -8.33
N SER A 85 -0.48 -20.02 -7.20
CA SER A 85 0.52 -19.58 -6.23
C SER A 85 1.96 -19.65 -6.74
N GLY A 86 2.19 -20.29 -7.90
CA GLY A 86 3.54 -20.57 -8.39
C GLY A 86 4.28 -21.61 -7.55
N LEU A 87 3.59 -22.26 -6.60
CA LEU A 87 4.14 -23.32 -5.78
C LEU A 87 4.15 -24.63 -6.54
N SER A 88 5.26 -25.33 -6.46
CA SER A 88 5.38 -26.69 -6.94
C SER A 88 6.17 -27.52 -5.92
N PRO A 89 5.99 -28.86 -5.90
CA PRO A 89 6.72 -29.74 -5.01
C PRO A 89 8.24 -29.55 -5.11
N GLU A 90 8.76 -29.16 -6.28
CA GLU A 90 10.18 -28.99 -6.55
C GLU A 90 10.81 -27.82 -5.77
N ILE A 91 10.00 -26.84 -5.35
CA ILE A 91 10.49 -25.66 -4.62
C ILE A 91 10.85 -26.03 -3.18
N PHE A 92 10.22 -27.05 -2.61
CA PHE A 92 10.52 -27.50 -1.26
C PHE A 92 11.81 -28.34 -1.25
N PRO A 93 12.81 -28.03 -0.40
CA PRO A 93 14.02 -28.83 -0.31
C PRO A 93 13.78 -30.18 0.38
N ASP A 94 12.92 -30.19 1.41
CA ASP A 94 12.68 -31.34 2.27
C ASP A 94 11.63 -32.28 1.67
N PHE A 95 11.92 -33.58 1.66
CA PHE A 95 11.02 -34.60 1.11
C PHE A 95 9.62 -34.60 1.77
N GLN A 96 9.58 -34.36 3.08
CA GLN A 96 8.33 -34.33 3.86
C GLN A 96 7.38 -33.22 3.39
N ASP A 97 7.90 -32.04 3.07
CA ASP A 97 7.09 -30.92 2.58
C ASP A 97 6.52 -31.21 1.18
N LYS A 98 7.29 -31.90 0.32
CA LYS A 98 6.82 -32.34 -0.99
C LYS A 98 5.66 -33.32 -0.85
N GLU A 99 5.84 -34.32 -0.01
CA GLU A 99 4.80 -35.33 0.25
C GLU A 99 3.55 -34.66 0.84
N TYR A 100 3.72 -33.71 1.74
CA TYR A 100 2.62 -32.94 2.32
C TYR A 100 1.88 -32.11 1.27
N PHE A 101 2.59 -31.45 0.36
CA PHE A 101 1.98 -30.75 -0.79
C PHE A 101 1.17 -31.71 -1.67
N PHE A 102 1.74 -32.84 -2.08
CA PHE A 102 1.05 -33.83 -2.90
C PHE A 102 -0.19 -34.40 -2.20
N LYS A 103 -0.08 -34.70 -0.90
CA LYS A 103 -1.20 -35.17 -0.09
C LYS A 103 -2.32 -34.13 -0.04
N THR A 104 -1.97 -32.85 0.13
CA THR A 104 -2.92 -31.74 0.15
C THR A 104 -3.63 -31.59 -1.21
N GLN A 105 -2.86 -31.56 -2.31
CA GLN A 105 -3.43 -31.48 -3.66
C GLN A 105 -4.37 -32.66 -3.96
N ARG A 106 -3.96 -33.88 -3.61
CA ARG A 106 -4.80 -35.07 -3.78
C ARG A 106 -6.09 -34.97 -2.98
N LYS A 107 -6.01 -34.50 -1.72
CA LYS A 107 -7.17 -34.32 -0.86
C LYS A 107 -8.16 -33.33 -1.44
N ILE A 108 -7.69 -32.20 -1.97
CA ILE A 108 -8.53 -31.22 -2.67
C ILE A 108 -9.30 -31.87 -3.82
N GLN A 109 -8.61 -32.62 -4.68
CA GLN A 109 -9.23 -33.29 -5.82
C GLN A 109 -10.24 -34.35 -5.39
N GLU A 110 -9.97 -35.09 -4.31
CA GLU A 110 -10.91 -36.06 -3.74
C GLU A 110 -12.18 -35.39 -3.21
N VAL A 111 -12.08 -34.29 -2.46
CA VAL A 111 -13.23 -33.55 -1.94
C VAL A 111 -14.03 -32.91 -3.07
N ILE A 112 -13.37 -32.33 -4.08
CA ILE A 112 -14.03 -31.80 -5.28
C ILE A 112 -14.87 -32.90 -5.95
N LYS A 113 -14.29 -34.09 -6.14
CA LYS A 113 -14.98 -35.22 -6.78
C LYS A 113 -16.21 -35.64 -5.98
N GLN A 114 -16.07 -35.83 -4.67
CA GLN A 114 -17.18 -36.21 -3.81
C GLN A 114 -18.30 -35.15 -3.80
N ALA A 115 -17.94 -33.86 -3.82
CA ALA A 115 -18.92 -32.78 -3.86
C ALA A 115 -19.63 -32.76 -5.21
N THR A 116 -18.90 -32.96 -6.31
CA THR A 116 -19.44 -33.03 -7.67
C THR A 116 -20.48 -34.14 -7.81
N GLU A 117 -20.24 -35.32 -7.22
CA GLU A 117 -21.17 -36.46 -7.25
C GLU A 117 -22.53 -36.16 -6.58
N LYS A 118 -22.59 -35.12 -5.74
CA LYS A 118 -23.80 -34.69 -5.02
C LYS A 118 -24.51 -33.50 -5.68
N LEU A 119 -23.96 -32.93 -6.75
CA LEU A 119 -24.47 -31.71 -7.38
C LEU A 119 -25.15 -32.00 -8.71
N SER A 120 -26.20 -31.23 -9.00
CA SER A 120 -26.79 -31.20 -10.33
C SER A 120 -25.89 -30.45 -11.32
N PRO A 121 -26.00 -30.72 -12.65
CA PRO A 121 -25.25 -29.99 -13.66
C PRO A 121 -25.46 -28.47 -13.61
N GLN A 122 -26.64 -28.01 -13.19
CA GLN A 122 -26.91 -26.58 -13.04
C GLN A 122 -26.13 -25.99 -11.86
N GLN A 123 -26.14 -26.67 -10.70
CA GLN A 123 -25.37 -26.22 -9.53
C GLN A 123 -23.87 -26.20 -9.79
N ILE A 124 -23.36 -27.14 -10.59
CA ILE A 124 -21.95 -27.12 -11.01
C ILE A 124 -21.66 -25.86 -11.83
N ARG A 125 -22.50 -25.56 -12.84
CA ARG A 125 -22.34 -24.33 -13.65
C ARG A 125 -22.40 -23.05 -12.81
N ASP A 126 -23.39 -22.94 -11.92
CA ASP A 126 -23.52 -21.77 -11.05
C ASP A 126 -22.32 -21.64 -10.10
N SER A 127 -21.78 -22.76 -9.64
CA SER A 127 -20.58 -22.78 -8.80
C SER A 127 -19.33 -22.39 -9.56
N ASP A 128 -19.16 -22.81 -10.82
CA ASP A 128 -18.03 -22.43 -11.66
C ASP A 128 -18.05 -20.91 -11.94
N ILE A 129 -19.23 -20.32 -12.16
CA ILE A 129 -19.40 -18.86 -12.25
C ILE A 129 -19.03 -18.19 -10.92
N ALA A 130 -19.48 -18.76 -9.80
CA ALA A 130 -19.14 -18.24 -8.48
C ALA A 130 -17.62 -18.23 -8.23
N ILE A 131 -16.92 -19.32 -8.59
CA ILE A 131 -15.46 -19.42 -8.47
C ILE A 131 -14.77 -18.34 -9.29
N GLN A 132 -15.23 -18.11 -10.52
CA GLN A 132 -14.73 -17.01 -11.35
C GLN A 132 -14.91 -15.67 -10.64
N TYR A 133 -16.10 -15.34 -10.15
CA TYR A 133 -16.35 -14.07 -9.47
C TYR A 133 -15.53 -13.90 -8.19
N ILE A 134 -15.34 -14.97 -7.41
CA ILE A 134 -14.47 -14.96 -6.23
C ILE A 134 -13.03 -14.58 -6.61
N SER A 135 -12.51 -15.10 -7.73
CA SER A 135 -11.18 -14.75 -8.21
C SER A 135 -11.06 -13.31 -8.73
N GLU A 136 -12.16 -12.73 -9.22
CA GLU A 136 -12.15 -11.40 -9.84
C GLU A 136 -12.38 -10.26 -8.82
N LEU A 137 -13.12 -10.51 -7.73
CA LEU A 137 -13.46 -9.52 -6.70
C LEU A 137 -12.25 -8.78 -6.08
N PRO A 138 -11.12 -9.44 -5.76
CA PRO A 138 -9.96 -8.77 -5.17
C PRO A 138 -9.31 -7.79 -6.14
N VAL A 139 -9.27 -8.17 -7.43
CA VAL A 139 -8.74 -7.31 -8.49
C VAL A 139 -9.65 -6.10 -8.70
N LEU A 140 -10.97 -6.30 -8.69
CA LEU A 140 -11.92 -5.18 -8.73
C LEU A 140 -11.74 -4.25 -7.54
N GLN A 141 -11.61 -4.78 -6.32
CA GLN A 141 -11.46 -3.98 -5.11
C GLN A 141 -10.18 -3.13 -5.17
N LYS A 142 -9.06 -3.73 -5.61
CA LYS A 142 -7.79 -3.02 -5.83
C LYS A 142 -7.92 -1.94 -6.90
N ALA A 143 -8.65 -2.21 -7.98
CA ALA A 143 -8.90 -1.25 -9.05
C ALA A 143 -9.77 -0.08 -8.58
N MET A 144 -10.81 -0.35 -7.78
CA MET A 144 -11.64 0.68 -7.16
C MET A 144 -10.83 1.59 -6.22
N SER A 145 -10.02 1.00 -5.33
CA SER A 145 -9.17 1.78 -4.43
C SER A 145 -8.16 2.62 -5.21
N SER A 146 -7.56 2.06 -6.26
CA SER A 146 -6.60 2.76 -7.11
C SER A 146 -7.23 3.92 -7.88
N GLN A 147 -8.42 3.75 -8.48
CA GLN A 147 -9.11 4.85 -9.15
C GLN A 147 -9.55 5.94 -8.18
N SER A 148 -10.12 5.58 -7.02
CA SER A 148 -10.50 6.55 -5.98
C SER A 148 -9.28 7.34 -5.46
N ALA A 149 -8.15 6.67 -5.26
CA ALA A 149 -6.88 7.30 -4.90
C ALA A 149 -6.38 8.24 -6.00
N GLN A 150 -6.46 7.84 -7.27
CA GLN A 150 -6.06 8.67 -8.40
C GLN A 150 -6.93 9.93 -8.53
N GLU A 151 -8.26 9.80 -8.38
CA GLU A 151 -9.20 10.92 -8.34
C GLU A 151 -8.87 11.88 -7.18
N SER A 152 -8.61 11.35 -5.99
CA SER A 152 -8.25 12.12 -4.79
C SER A 152 -6.90 12.86 -4.95
N LEU A 153 -5.91 12.23 -5.57
CA LEU A 153 -4.64 12.86 -5.91
C LEU A 153 -4.85 14.02 -6.89
N ARG A 154 -5.61 13.80 -7.96
CA ARG A 154 -5.93 14.86 -8.96
C ARG A 154 -6.70 16.02 -8.33
N ALA A 155 -7.70 15.72 -7.51
CA ALA A 155 -8.51 16.73 -6.82
C ALA A 155 -7.67 17.61 -5.89
N THR A 156 -6.62 17.05 -5.29
CA THR A 156 -5.74 17.75 -4.35
C THR A 156 -4.48 18.35 -4.98
N ASP A 157 -4.25 18.19 -6.29
CA ASP A 157 -3.01 18.66 -6.95
C ASP A 157 -2.82 20.18 -6.84
N LYS A 158 -3.89 20.97 -6.98
CA LYS A 158 -3.81 22.43 -6.84
C LYS A 158 -3.47 22.85 -5.41
N GLN A 159 -4.11 22.23 -4.43
CA GLN A 159 -3.85 22.49 -3.01
C GLN A 159 -2.43 22.06 -2.62
N TRP A 160 -1.97 20.92 -3.14
CA TRP A 160 -0.62 20.42 -2.97
C TRP A 160 0.41 21.36 -3.57
N GLY A 161 0.20 21.84 -4.81
CA GLY A 161 1.07 22.80 -5.48
C GLY A 161 1.22 24.09 -4.67
N GLN A 162 0.12 24.63 -4.15
CA GLN A 162 0.13 25.83 -3.30
C GLN A 162 0.87 25.58 -1.97
N ALA A 163 0.57 24.48 -1.28
CA ALA A 163 1.21 24.14 -0.02
C ALA A 163 2.72 23.86 -0.18
N ASN A 164 3.10 23.18 -1.27
CA ASN A 164 4.50 22.87 -1.58
C ASN A 164 5.29 24.12 -1.98
N ALA A 165 4.71 25.01 -2.80
CA ALA A 165 5.33 26.29 -3.16
C ALA A 165 5.54 27.18 -1.93
N LYS A 166 4.55 27.26 -1.03
CA LYS A 166 4.68 27.97 0.25
C LYS A 166 5.80 27.39 1.12
N LYS A 167 5.94 26.06 1.17
CA LYS A 167 7.05 25.40 1.89
C LYS A 167 8.42 25.67 1.24
N GLY A 168 8.50 25.67 -0.09
CA GLY A 168 9.72 26.01 -0.82
C GLY A 168 10.17 27.44 -0.51
N ASN A 169 9.25 28.40 -0.61
CA ASN A 169 9.50 29.80 -0.24
C ASN A 169 9.90 29.92 1.23
N LYS A 170 9.25 29.17 2.13
CA LYS A 170 9.58 29.13 3.55
C LYS A 170 11.04 28.74 3.80
N ASN A 171 11.49 27.63 3.21
CA ASN A 171 12.86 27.15 3.38
C ASN A 171 13.87 28.14 2.80
N LEU A 172 13.52 28.80 1.69
CA LEU A 172 14.34 29.85 1.08
C LEU A 172 14.44 31.09 1.97
N PHE A 173 13.32 31.61 2.48
CA PHE A 173 13.31 32.78 3.36
C PHE A 173 14.00 32.50 4.71
N PHE A 174 13.77 31.33 5.29
CA PHE A 174 14.47 30.91 6.50
C PHE A 174 15.97 30.75 6.25
N GLY A 175 16.37 30.11 5.15
CA GLY A 175 17.78 29.97 4.75
C GLY A 175 18.46 31.32 4.49
N LEU A 176 17.78 32.25 3.82
CA LEU A 176 18.25 33.63 3.64
C LEU A 176 18.41 34.37 4.97
N GLY A 177 17.49 34.14 5.92
CA GLY A 177 17.60 34.67 7.28
C GLY A 177 18.83 34.14 8.03
N VAL A 178 19.09 32.82 7.95
CA VAL A 178 20.30 32.19 8.54
C VAL A 178 21.57 32.74 7.88
N PHE A 179 21.58 32.83 6.55
CA PHE A 179 22.71 33.39 5.80
C PHE A 179 22.96 34.86 6.14
N GLY A 180 21.91 35.66 6.28
CA GLY A 180 22.00 37.05 6.73
C GLY A 180 22.59 37.16 8.14
N PHE A 181 22.30 36.20 9.03
CA PHE A 181 22.90 36.15 10.37
C PHE A 181 24.40 35.87 10.30
N ILE A 182 24.83 34.96 9.42
CA ILE A 182 26.24 34.71 9.15
C ILE A 182 26.93 35.97 8.60
N LEU A 183 26.30 36.66 7.64
CA LEU A 183 26.81 37.94 7.13
C LEU A 183 26.88 39.03 8.20
N THR A 184 25.93 39.06 9.13
CA THR A 184 25.95 39.98 10.27
C THR A 184 27.19 39.74 11.13
N LEU A 185 27.52 38.47 11.41
CA LEU A 185 28.71 38.12 12.19
C LEU A 185 30.02 38.42 11.44
N CYS A 186 30.10 38.06 10.15
CA CYS A 186 31.33 38.17 9.37
C CYS A 186 31.62 39.58 8.82
N VAL A 187 30.58 40.37 8.54
CA VAL A 187 30.70 41.67 7.84
C VAL A 187 30.04 42.79 8.63
N GLY A 188 28.82 42.59 9.12
CA GLY A 188 28.08 43.60 9.88
C GLY A 188 28.78 43.99 11.19
N THR A 189 29.31 43.01 11.92
CA THR A 189 29.96 43.23 13.23
C THR A 189 31.28 43.98 13.08
N PRO A 190 32.20 43.60 12.15
CA PRO A 190 33.37 44.41 11.85
C PRO A 190 33.02 45.83 11.40
N LEU A 191 32.07 45.99 10.46
CA LEU A 191 31.65 47.32 10.00
C LEU A 191 31.05 48.18 11.13
N GLY A 192 30.31 47.58 12.05
CA GLY A 192 29.78 48.28 13.22
C GLY A 192 30.89 48.74 14.18
N ILE A 193 31.88 47.89 14.44
CA ILE A 193 33.05 48.23 15.28
C ILE A 193 33.88 49.34 14.62
N PHE A 194 34.17 49.24 13.32
CA PHE A 194 34.88 50.28 12.58
C PHE A 194 34.09 51.58 12.51
N GLY A 195 32.76 51.50 12.30
CA GLY A 195 31.89 52.67 12.31
C GLY A 195 31.91 53.42 13.64
N LEU A 196 31.82 52.70 14.77
CA LEU A 196 31.96 53.29 16.11
C LEU A 196 33.34 53.91 16.34
N ALA A 197 34.41 53.25 15.88
CA ALA A 197 35.77 53.77 15.99
C ALA A 197 35.96 55.07 15.18
N SER A 198 35.39 55.14 13.97
CA SER A 198 35.44 56.34 13.13
C SER A 198 34.66 57.52 13.71
N LEU A 199 33.57 57.28 14.45
CA LEU A 199 32.84 58.33 15.16
C LEU A 199 33.67 59.01 16.27
N LEU A 200 34.62 58.29 16.85
CA LEU A 200 35.48 58.80 17.93
C LEU A 200 36.70 59.58 17.41
N SER A 201 36.93 59.62 16.09
CA SER A 201 38.12 60.21 15.47
C SER A 201 38.13 61.75 15.42
N GLY A 202 36.97 62.41 15.60
CA GLY A 202 36.84 63.87 15.61
C GLY A 202 36.89 64.55 14.24
N ASP A 203 37.12 63.82 13.15
CA ASP A 203 37.07 64.33 11.78
C ASP A 203 35.64 64.22 11.21
N VAL A 204 35.10 65.33 10.69
CA VAL A 204 33.74 65.41 10.12
C VAL A 204 33.54 64.37 9.00
N SER A 205 34.56 64.13 8.18
CA SER A 205 34.49 63.16 7.08
C SER A 205 34.43 61.72 7.60
N ALA A 206 35.20 61.41 8.64
CA ALA A 206 35.21 60.11 9.29
C ALA A 206 33.94 59.85 10.11
N VAL A 207 33.34 60.88 10.71
CA VAL A 207 32.06 60.79 11.42
C VAL A 207 30.93 60.41 10.46
N LEU A 208 30.88 61.04 9.28
CA LEU A 208 29.86 60.76 8.27
C LEU A 208 30.00 59.33 7.69
N ALA A 209 31.24 58.89 7.45
CA ALA A 209 31.54 57.52 7.05
C ALA A 209 31.18 56.50 8.16
N GLY A 210 31.46 56.82 9.42
CA GLY A 210 31.13 55.98 10.57
C GLY A 210 29.62 55.79 10.75
N LEU A 211 28.82 56.84 10.56
CA LEU A 211 27.35 56.76 10.54
C LEU A 211 26.83 55.87 9.40
N ALA A 212 27.39 56.02 8.19
CA ALA A 212 27.01 55.19 7.06
C ALA A 212 27.32 53.70 7.30
N MET A 213 28.49 53.39 7.86
CA MET A 213 28.89 52.02 8.22
C MET A 213 27.98 51.43 9.30
N LEU A 214 27.56 52.22 10.30
CA LEU A 214 26.62 51.79 11.33
C LEU A 214 25.22 51.50 10.77
N CYS A 215 24.72 52.36 9.88
CA CYS A 215 23.45 52.13 9.20
C CYS A 215 23.48 50.83 8.39
N VAL A 216 24.55 50.60 7.63
CA VAL A 216 24.75 49.36 6.86
C VAL A 216 24.87 48.15 7.80
N ALA A 217 25.64 48.25 8.89
CA ALA A 217 25.79 47.21 9.89
C ALA A 217 24.45 46.83 10.56
N ALA A 218 23.57 47.81 10.82
CA ALA A 218 22.26 47.60 11.42
C ALA A 218 21.22 46.98 10.47
N LEU A 219 21.37 47.16 9.14
CA LEU A 219 20.45 46.57 8.16
C LEU A 219 20.58 45.05 8.05
N PHE A 220 21.78 44.50 8.26
CA PHE A 220 22.00 43.05 8.19
C PHE A 220 21.20 42.24 9.24
N PRO A 221 21.24 42.54 10.56
CA PRO A 221 20.46 41.79 11.55
C PRO A 221 18.95 42.01 11.37
N VAL A 222 18.51 43.24 11.07
CA VAL A 222 17.08 43.56 10.87
C VAL A 222 16.54 42.81 9.65
N GLY A 223 17.27 42.80 8.54
CA GLY A 223 16.90 42.04 7.35
C GLY A 223 16.85 40.53 7.61
N SER A 224 17.80 40.00 8.39
CA SER A 224 17.87 38.58 8.74
C SER A 224 16.68 38.13 9.58
N VAL A 225 16.33 38.90 10.62
CA VAL A 225 15.17 38.63 11.49
C VAL A 225 13.87 38.75 10.70
N ALA A 226 13.72 39.77 9.84
CA ALA A 226 12.55 39.93 9.00
C ALA A 226 12.34 38.72 8.06
N MET A 227 13.41 38.23 7.44
CA MET A 227 13.35 37.05 6.56
C MET A 227 13.03 35.76 7.32
N MET A 228 13.56 35.59 8.54
CA MET A 228 13.20 34.46 9.41
C MET A 228 11.73 34.49 9.85
N VAL A 229 11.20 35.66 10.21
CA VAL A 229 9.79 35.84 10.61
C VAL A 229 8.84 35.59 9.45
N LEU A 230 9.18 36.07 8.24
CA LEU A 230 8.42 35.76 7.02
C LEU A 230 8.49 34.26 6.69
N GLY A 231 9.61 33.61 6.97
CA GLY A 231 9.81 32.17 6.84
C GLY A 231 9.24 31.31 7.99
N SER A 232 8.70 31.88 9.06
CA SER A 232 8.20 31.07 10.20
C SER A 232 6.70 30.79 10.15
N LYS A 233 5.93 31.51 9.34
CA LYS A 233 4.49 31.28 9.15
C LYS A 233 4.25 29.89 8.53
N PHE A 234 3.87 28.93 9.36
CA PHE A 234 3.61 27.54 8.97
C PHE A 234 2.24 27.43 8.30
N ASP A 235 2.17 26.84 7.11
CA ASP A 235 0.89 26.39 6.57
C ASP A 235 0.56 25.05 7.25
N SER A 236 -0.36 25.08 8.21
CA SER A 236 -0.78 23.91 9.02
C SER A 236 -1.28 22.75 8.17
N ASN A 237 -1.62 22.98 6.90
CA ASN A 237 -2.21 22.00 6.03
C ASN A 237 -1.19 21.17 5.23
N TYR A 238 0.10 21.54 5.20
CA TYR A 238 1.09 20.79 4.39
C TYR A 238 1.33 19.38 4.90
N SER A 239 1.61 19.20 6.20
CA SER A 239 1.94 17.88 6.76
C SER A 239 0.76 16.90 6.67
N PRO A 240 -0.48 17.28 7.06
CA PRO A 240 -1.64 16.41 6.89
C PRO A 240 -1.95 16.07 5.42
N LEU A 241 -1.74 17.02 4.49
CA LEU A 241 -1.96 16.77 3.07
C LEU A 241 -0.89 15.85 2.48
N LYS A 242 0.38 15.98 2.91
CA LYS A 242 1.46 15.07 2.51
C LYS A 242 1.13 13.64 2.93
N GLU A 243 0.74 13.44 4.19
CA GLU A 243 0.40 12.12 4.72
C GLU A 243 -0.75 11.46 3.94
N LYS A 244 -1.84 12.19 3.71
CA LYS A 244 -2.96 11.69 2.89
C LYS A 244 -2.54 11.31 1.48
N ARG A 245 -1.70 12.13 0.83
CA ARG A 245 -1.22 11.85 -0.53
C ARG A 245 -0.29 10.63 -0.57
N GLU A 246 0.52 10.38 0.46
CA GLU A 246 1.32 9.15 0.53
C GLU A 246 0.44 7.91 0.71
N ILE A 247 -0.62 7.98 1.52
CA ILE A 247 -1.60 6.88 1.64
C ILE A 247 -2.23 6.58 0.28
N TRP A 248 -2.69 7.61 -0.45
CA TRP A 248 -3.28 7.41 -1.78
C TRP A 248 -2.29 6.87 -2.80
N LYS A 249 -1.01 7.30 -2.77
CA LYS A 249 0.01 6.73 -3.64
C LYS A 249 0.23 5.25 -3.40
N ASN A 250 0.21 4.82 -2.13
CA ASN A 250 0.37 3.41 -1.78
C ASN A 250 -0.83 2.54 -2.19
N GLN A 251 -1.99 3.14 -2.45
CA GLN A 251 -3.19 2.46 -2.94
C GLN A 251 -3.22 2.33 -4.48
N LEU A 252 -2.30 2.99 -5.18
CA LEU A 252 -2.23 2.90 -6.65
C LEU A 252 -1.71 1.53 -7.06
N MET A 253 -2.37 0.95 -8.06
CA MET A 253 -1.87 -0.24 -8.74
C MET A 253 -0.59 0.06 -9.51
N SER A 254 0.29 -0.94 -9.63
CA SER A 254 1.40 -0.88 -10.57
C SER A 254 0.87 -0.74 -12.00
N LYS A 255 1.73 -0.28 -12.92
CA LYS A 255 1.34 -0.12 -14.31
C LYS A 255 1.00 -1.46 -14.94
N GLU A 256 1.74 -2.50 -14.58
CA GLU A 256 1.58 -3.88 -15.03
C GLU A 256 0.25 -4.44 -14.55
N ASP A 257 -0.08 -4.28 -13.26
CA ASP A 257 -1.36 -4.72 -12.69
C ASP A 257 -2.54 -4.01 -13.36
N TRP A 258 -2.41 -2.70 -13.61
CA TRP A 258 -3.46 -1.93 -14.27
C TRP A 258 -3.65 -2.34 -15.73
N GLN A 259 -2.57 -2.63 -16.45
CA GLN A 259 -2.65 -3.15 -17.82
C GLN A 259 -3.30 -4.54 -17.85
N GLY A 260 -2.99 -5.40 -16.89
CA GLY A 260 -3.66 -6.68 -16.71
C GLY A 260 -5.16 -6.51 -16.40
N PHE A 261 -5.52 -5.57 -15.54
CA PHE A 261 -6.92 -5.24 -15.29
C PHE A 261 -7.65 -4.80 -16.57
N VAL A 262 -7.05 -3.89 -17.34
CA VAL A 262 -7.65 -3.38 -18.58
C VAL A 262 -7.75 -4.45 -19.67
N SER A 263 -6.81 -5.39 -19.75
CA SER A 263 -6.92 -6.50 -20.72
C SER A 263 -8.03 -7.49 -20.36
N THR A 264 -8.29 -7.72 -19.07
CA THR A 264 -9.34 -8.62 -18.60
C THR A 264 -10.73 -7.99 -18.61
N PHE A 265 -10.87 -6.77 -18.08
CA PHE A 265 -12.19 -6.14 -17.85
C PHE A 265 -12.48 -4.95 -18.78
N GLY A 266 -11.50 -4.52 -19.57
CA GLY A 266 -11.58 -3.31 -20.39
C GLY A 266 -11.27 -2.03 -19.60
N ASN A 267 -11.30 -0.90 -20.31
CA ASN A 267 -11.11 0.42 -19.69
C ASN A 267 -12.42 0.92 -19.07
N LEU A 268 -12.67 0.56 -17.81
CA LEU A 268 -13.88 0.87 -17.08
C LEU A 268 -13.74 2.15 -16.23
N SER A 269 -14.83 2.91 -16.11
CA SER A 269 -14.95 4.02 -15.17
C SER A 269 -15.20 3.54 -13.73
N SER A 270 -14.92 4.38 -12.73
CA SER A 270 -15.10 4.07 -11.30
C SER A 270 -16.51 3.54 -10.98
N ALA A 271 -17.54 4.14 -11.59
CA ALA A 271 -18.92 3.68 -11.44
C ALA A 271 -19.20 2.32 -12.08
N GLN A 272 -18.53 2.00 -13.20
CA GLN A 272 -18.67 0.69 -13.86
C GLN A 272 -17.95 -0.40 -13.06
N ILE A 273 -16.77 -0.10 -12.50
CA ILE A 273 -16.04 -1.04 -11.63
C ILE A 273 -16.87 -1.34 -10.38
N GLN A 274 -17.42 -0.30 -9.72
CA GLN A 274 -18.31 -0.47 -8.58
C GLN A 274 -19.53 -1.33 -8.93
N ARG A 275 -20.22 -1.02 -10.03
CA ARG A 275 -21.40 -1.81 -10.46
C ARG A 275 -21.04 -3.28 -10.69
N MET A 276 -19.91 -3.54 -11.33
CA MET A 276 -19.44 -4.91 -11.57
C MET A 276 -19.08 -5.63 -10.26
N TYR A 277 -18.49 -4.91 -9.30
CA TYR A 277 -18.23 -5.43 -7.96
C TYR A 277 -19.53 -5.82 -7.25
N ASP A 278 -20.51 -4.90 -7.22
CA ASP A 278 -21.81 -5.10 -6.58
C ASP A 278 -22.61 -6.25 -7.23
N GLU A 279 -22.57 -6.34 -8.56
CA GLU A 279 -23.22 -7.42 -9.31
C GLU A 279 -22.65 -8.79 -8.91
N ARG A 280 -21.32 -8.94 -8.92
CA ARG A 280 -20.63 -10.17 -8.51
C ARG A 280 -20.93 -10.52 -7.05
N LEU A 281 -20.91 -9.52 -6.18
CA LEU A 281 -21.22 -9.67 -4.76
C LEU A 281 -22.66 -10.17 -4.55
N SER A 282 -23.61 -9.57 -5.28
CA SER A 282 -25.03 -9.94 -5.23
C SER A 282 -25.28 -11.37 -5.74
N TYR A 283 -24.52 -11.82 -6.73
CA TYR A 283 -24.58 -13.20 -7.24
C TYR A 283 -24.05 -14.21 -6.20
N LEU A 284 -22.96 -13.87 -5.51
CA LEU A 284 -22.32 -14.77 -4.56
C LEU A 284 -23.04 -14.85 -3.20
N THR A 285 -23.69 -13.77 -2.76
CA THR A 285 -24.38 -13.69 -1.47
C THR A 285 -25.37 -14.83 -1.22
N PRO A 286 -26.28 -15.21 -2.13
CA PRO A 286 -27.19 -16.34 -1.91
C PRO A 286 -26.48 -17.70 -1.88
N LEU A 287 -25.30 -17.82 -2.50
CA LEU A 287 -24.53 -19.07 -2.56
C LEU A 287 -23.63 -19.26 -1.33
N LEU A 288 -23.02 -18.18 -0.84
CA LEU A 288 -21.97 -18.19 0.19
C LEU A 288 -22.38 -17.54 1.51
N GLY A 289 -23.62 -17.04 1.62
CA GLY A 289 -24.11 -16.31 2.79
C GLY A 289 -23.78 -14.82 2.77
N GLY A 290 -24.29 -14.04 3.73
CA GLY A 290 -24.11 -12.58 3.76
C GLY A 290 -22.74 -12.09 4.24
N ASP A 291 -22.03 -12.89 5.05
CA ASP A 291 -20.82 -12.45 5.74
C ASP A 291 -19.51 -12.78 5.01
N PHE A 292 -19.56 -13.47 3.85
CA PHE A 292 -18.36 -13.94 3.14
C PHE A 292 -17.43 -12.82 2.66
N GLN A 293 -17.98 -11.61 2.47
CA GLN A 293 -17.29 -10.45 1.91
C GLN A 293 -16.07 -10.04 2.74
N ARG A 294 -16.16 -10.20 4.07
CA ARG A 294 -15.08 -9.89 5.02
C ARG A 294 -13.82 -10.74 4.76
N TYR A 295 -13.98 -11.92 4.17
CA TYR A 295 -12.88 -12.85 3.90
C TYR A 295 -12.18 -12.61 2.56
N LEU A 296 -12.80 -11.80 1.69
CA LEU A 296 -12.22 -11.40 0.42
C LEU A 296 -11.30 -10.18 0.53
N THR A 297 -11.32 -9.47 1.67
CA THR A 297 -10.49 -8.28 1.89
C THR A 297 -9.28 -8.64 2.75
N PRO A 298 -8.03 -8.46 2.28
CA PRO A 298 -6.85 -8.65 3.11
C PRO A 298 -6.82 -7.61 4.25
N GLY A 299 -6.91 -8.06 5.51
CA GLY A 299 -6.64 -7.21 6.68
C GLY A 299 -7.85 -6.76 7.51
N GLU A 300 -9.09 -7.12 7.16
CA GLU A 300 -10.23 -7.00 8.09
C GLU A 300 -10.32 -8.23 9.00
N GLN A 301 -9.26 -8.52 9.75
CA GLN A 301 -9.42 -9.34 10.95
C GLN A 301 -10.00 -8.44 12.03
N THR A 302 -11.29 -8.64 12.31
CA THR A 302 -12.02 -8.02 13.42
C THR A 302 -11.21 -8.13 14.71
N ALA A 303 -10.98 -6.98 15.34
CA ALA A 303 -10.68 -6.88 16.76
C ALA A 303 -11.80 -7.53 17.61
#